data_AF-A0A4P9ZSG0-F1
#
_entry.id   AF-A0A4P9ZSG0-F1
#
_cell.length_a   1.000
_cell.length_b   1.000
_cell.length_c   1.000
_cell.angle_alpha   90.00
_cell.angle_beta   90.00
_cell.angle_gamma   90.00
#
_symmetry.space_group_name_H-M   'P 1'
#
loop_
_entity.id
_entity.type
_entity.pdbx_description
1 polymer ?
#
loop_
_entity_poly.entity_id
_entity_poly.type
_entity_poly.pdbx_seq_one_letter_code
_entity_poly.pdbx_strand_id
1 'polypeptide(L)'
;RPIDQELLHELFIWRNYASASYKDDADQWSCEICLRPPLSATMLTMMVENPESSCRAVVTVNPKLRVINVAFRGTQGLRGFQADFTANLVPWPANQSRTHAHLGFTSTYSSIAPSVLKILGLYAQSFPDYAIVLVGHSLGGAQAAVMAVDLIYHHPEWISRLELYMFNPPRPGDHAMAQLILQKGIKAYRVINHKDKVSSMPPRKSGYSHVGKEVW
;
A
#
# COMPACT_ATOMS: atom_id res chain seq x y z
N ARG A 1 -6.74 -18.82 13.48
CA ARG A 1 -7.15 -19.99 12.66
C ARG A 1 -6.26 -20.01 11.44
N PRO A 2 -5.81 -21.18 10.95
CA PRO A 2 -5.10 -21.27 9.69
C PRO A 2 -5.88 -20.56 8.58
N ILE A 3 -5.17 -19.88 7.68
CA ILE A 3 -5.77 -19.37 6.45
C ILE A 3 -5.97 -20.54 5.48
N ASP A 4 -6.96 -20.43 4.60
CA ASP A 4 -7.14 -21.38 3.52
C ASP A 4 -6.05 -21.22 2.43
N GLN A 5 -5.99 -22.20 1.53
CA GLN A 5 -4.99 -22.23 0.45
C GLN A 5 -5.22 -21.12 -0.59
N GLU A 6 -6.45 -20.66 -0.75
CA GLU A 6 -6.80 -19.61 -1.71
C GLU A 6 -6.23 -18.27 -1.25
N LEU A 7 -6.48 -17.88 0.00
CA LEU A 7 -5.91 -16.69 0.60
C LEU A 7 -4.38 -16.77 0.66
N LEU A 8 -3.81 -17.94 0.95
CA LEU A 8 -2.35 -18.11 0.93
C LEU A 8 -1.77 -17.84 -0.47
N HIS A 9 -2.39 -18.39 -1.52
CA HIS A 9 -1.99 -18.15 -2.91
C HIS A 9 -2.11 -16.68 -3.29
N GLU A 10 -3.22 -16.04 -2.92
CA GLU A 10 -3.45 -14.62 -3.13
C GLU A 10 -2.37 -13.75 -2.45
N LEU A 11 -2.05 -14.03 -1.18
CA LEU A 11 -1.00 -13.30 -0.46
C LEU A 11 0.37 -13.47 -1.11
N PHE A 12 0.67 -14.62 -1.72
CA PHE A 12 1.92 -14.79 -2.48
C PHE A 12 1.98 -13.90 -3.74
N ILE A 13 0.86 -13.73 -4.45
CA ILE A 13 0.78 -12.83 -5.61
C ILE A 13 1.08 -11.39 -5.17
N TRP A 14 0.40 -10.91 -4.13
CA TRP A 14 0.57 -9.53 -3.65
C TRP A 14 1.95 -9.29 -3.05
N ARG A 15 2.53 -10.27 -2.37
CA ARG A 15 3.93 -10.21 -1.91
C ARG A 15 4.89 -10.02 -3.07
N ASN A 16 4.64 -10.70 -4.19
CA ASN A 16 5.49 -10.59 -5.36
C ASN A 16 5.38 -9.21 -6.02
N TYR A 17 4.18 -8.63 -6.10
CA TYR A 17 4.01 -7.23 -6.52
C TYR A 17 4.73 -6.24 -5.57
N ALA A 18 4.62 -6.44 -4.26
CA ALA A 18 5.36 -5.65 -3.27
C ALA A 18 6.88 -5.78 -3.41
N SER A 19 7.38 -6.95 -3.81
CA SER A 19 8.81 -7.17 -4.06
C SER A 19 9.26 -6.60 -5.41
N ALA A 20 8.40 -6.57 -6.42
CA ALA A 20 8.72 -6.01 -7.73
C ALA A 20 8.93 -4.48 -7.66
N SER A 21 8.25 -3.77 -6.76
CA SER A 21 8.42 -2.32 -6.58
C SER A 21 9.81 -1.90 -6.08
N TYR A 22 10.63 -2.85 -5.61
CA TYR A 22 12.03 -2.62 -5.24
C TYR A 22 13.00 -2.63 -6.43
N LYS A 23 12.57 -3.06 -7.61
CA LYS A 23 13.42 -3.06 -8.81
C LYS A 23 13.59 -1.63 -9.31
N ASP A 24 14.80 -1.31 -9.74
CA ASP A 24 15.13 0.02 -10.23
C ASP A 24 14.57 0.28 -11.63
N ASP A 25 14.41 -0.78 -12.41
CA ASP A 25 13.78 -0.85 -13.73
C ASP A 25 12.35 -1.41 -13.64
N ALA A 26 11.65 -1.16 -12.52
CA ALA A 26 10.32 -1.72 -12.32
C ALA A 26 9.31 -1.25 -13.39
N ASP A 27 9.54 -0.11 -14.05
CA ASP A 27 8.78 0.37 -15.20
C ASP A 27 8.89 -0.54 -16.43
N GLN A 28 10.01 -1.23 -16.61
CA GLN A 28 10.23 -2.17 -17.71
C GLN A 28 9.55 -3.52 -17.49
N TRP A 29 9.17 -3.83 -16.24
CA TRP A 29 8.50 -5.08 -15.84
C TRP A 29 9.20 -6.38 -16.32
N SER A 30 10.52 -6.34 -16.46
CA SER A 30 11.35 -7.42 -17.02
C SER A 30 12.08 -8.26 -15.96
N CYS A 31 11.89 -7.93 -14.69
CA CYS A 31 12.59 -8.57 -13.58
C CYS A 31 12.19 -10.04 -13.39
N GLU A 32 13.05 -10.86 -12.77
CA GLU A 32 12.78 -12.30 -12.57
C GLU A 32 11.41 -12.59 -11.93
N ILE A 33 11.03 -11.81 -10.91
CA ILE A 33 9.72 -11.98 -10.24
C ILE A 33 8.55 -11.43 -11.07
N CYS A 34 8.81 -10.40 -11.90
CA CYS A 34 7.85 -9.79 -12.81
C CYS A 34 7.41 -10.79 -13.89
N LEU A 35 8.35 -11.64 -14.36
CA LEU A 35 8.13 -12.63 -15.40
C LEU A 35 7.53 -13.96 -14.89
N ARG A 36 7.27 -14.09 -13.59
CA ARG A 36 6.59 -15.27 -13.03
C ARG A 36 5.07 -15.12 -13.13
N PRO A 37 4.32 -16.15 -13.56
CA PRO A 37 2.87 -16.11 -13.48
C PRO A 37 2.37 -15.89 -12.04
N PRO A 38 1.27 -15.12 -11.83
CA PRO A 38 0.49 -14.42 -12.84
C PRO A 38 1.00 -13.00 -13.19
N LEU A 39 2.08 -12.51 -12.57
CA LEU A 39 2.63 -11.15 -12.79
C LEU A 39 3.12 -10.95 -14.23
N SER A 40 3.52 -12.03 -14.92
CA SER A 40 3.94 -11.99 -16.33
C SER A 40 2.84 -11.55 -17.29
N ALA A 41 1.58 -11.54 -16.85
CA ALA A 41 0.45 -11.04 -17.62
C ALA A 41 0.21 -9.53 -17.45
N THR A 42 1.00 -8.83 -16.63
CA THR A 42 0.93 -7.36 -16.53
C THR A 42 1.24 -6.74 -17.89
N MET A 43 0.33 -5.90 -18.38
CA MET A 43 0.39 -5.30 -19.72
C MET A 43 0.75 -3.82 -19.73
N LEU A 44 0.46 -3.10 -18.63
CA LEU A 44 0.78 -1.69 -18.47
C LEU A 44 1.50 -1.53 -17.14
N THR A 45 2.55 -0.71 -17.15
CA THR A 45 3.37 -0.44 -15.99
C THR A 45 3.83 1.01 -16.06
N MET A 46 3.65 1.76 -14.98
CA MET A 46 4.16 3.10 -14.82
C MET A 46 4.81 3.22 -13.44
N MET A 47 6.06 3.66 -13.40
CA MET A 47 6.75 3.95 -12.16
C MET A 47 6.70 5.46 -11.88
N VAL A 48 6.37 5.82 -10.65
CA VAL A 48 6.43 7.20 -10.15
C VAL A 48 7.37 7.20 -8.96
N GLU A 49 8.36 8.10 -8.99
CA GLU A 49 9.29 8.28 -7.89
C GLU A 49 9.52 9.77 -7.64
N ASN A 50 9.67 10.12 -6.37
CA ASN A 50 10.21 11.40 -5.94
C ASN A 50 11.53 11.13 -5.20
N PRO A 51 12.70 11.42 -5.82
CA PRO A 51 14.01 11.14 -5.24
C PRO A 51 14.26 11.84 -3.89
N GLU A 52 13.77 13.07 -3.70
CA GLU A 52 13.97 13.84 -2.47
C GLU A 52 13.31 13.17 -1.27
N SER A 53 12.09 12.66 -1.47
CA SER A 53 11.33 11.93 -0.44
C SER A 53 11.65 10.43 -0.40
N SER A 54 12.44 9.93 -1.36
CA SER A 54 12.69 8.51 -1.62
C SER A 54 11.41 7.65 -1.78
N CYS A 55 10.27 8.27 -2.07
CA CYS A 55 9.00 7.60 -2.24
C CYS A 55 8.86 7.10 -3.69
N ARG A 56 8.52 5.82 -3.86
CA ARG A 56 8.31 5.19 -5.17
C ARG A 56 7.06 4.33 -5.14
N ALA A 57 6.25 4.43 -6.20
CA ALA A 57 5.13 3.55 -6.46
C ALA A 57 5.16 3.06 -7.92
N VAL A 58 4.70 1.84 -8.15
CA VAL A 58 4.53 1.26 -9.48
C VAL A 58 3.06 0.95 -9.69
N VAL A 59 2.44 1.59 -10.69
CA VAL A 59 1.05 1.38 -11.08
C VAL A 59 1.02 0.42 -12.26
N THR A 60 0.31 -0.70 -12.11
CA THR A 60 0.28 -1.77 -13.11
C THR A 60 -1.14 -2.18 -13.46
N VAL A 61 -1.37 -2.64 -14.69
CA VAL A 61 -2.61 -3.31 -15.10
C VAL A 61 -2.31 -4.76 -15.44
N ASN A 62 -3.02 -5.69 -14.80
CA ASN A 62 -2.94 -7.12 -15.10
C ASN A 62 -4.31 -7.65 -15.53
N PRO A 63 -4.55 -7.89 -16.83
CA PRO A 63 -5.82 -8.38 -17.35
C PRO A 63 -6.16 -9.81 -16.93
N LYS A 64 -5.15 -10.65 -16.67
CA LYS A 64 -5.38 -12.04 -16.21
C LYS A 64 -5.98 -12.07 -14.81
N LEU A 65 -5.50 -11.19 -13.94
CA LEU A 65 -6.04 -11.01 -12.59
C LEU A 65 -7.24 -10.05 -12.55
N ARG A 66 -7.47 -9.28 -13.64
CA ARG A 66 -8.43 -8.17 -13.71
C ARG A 66 -8.21 -7.14 -12.60
N VAL A 67 -6.96 -6.69 -12.45
CA VAL A 67 -6.59 -5.71 -11.42
C VAL A 67 -5.80 -4.53 -11.98
N ILE A 68 -5.99 -3.38 -11.34
CA ILE A 68 -5.08 -2.24 -11.37
C ILE A 68 -4.39 -2.23 -10.01
N ASN A 69 -3.09 -2.50 -9.99
CA ASN A 69 -2.33 -2.60 -8.76
C ASN A 69 -1.42 -1.36 -8.58
N VAL A 70 -1.36 -0.83 -7.36
CA VAL A 70 -0.42 0.23 -6.95
C VAL A 70 0.51 -0.34 -5.89
N ALA A 71 1.76 -0.63 -6.29
CA ALA A 71 2.77 -1.20 -5.40
C ALA A 71 3.74 -0.13 -4.91
N PHE A 72 3.72 0.17 -3.61
CA PHE A 72 4.66 1.09 -2.96
C PHE A 72 5.95 0.37 -2.55
N ARG A 73 7.09 1.00 -2.82
CA ARG A 73 8.41 0.54 -2.35
C ARG A 73 8.60 0.96 -0.88
N GLY A 74 9.16 0.07 -0.06
CA GLY A 74 9.63 0.45 1.27
C GLY A 74 11.02 1.11 1.26
N THR A 75 11.59 1.39 2.43
CA THR A 75 12.90 2.03 2.56
C THR A 75 14.04 1.09 2.13
N GLN A 76 15.06 1.60 1.42
CA GLN A 76 16.31 0.88 1.22
C GLN A 76 17.20 1.03 2.47
N GLY A 77 16.93 0.23 3.50
CA GLY A 77 17.71 0.20 4.75
C GLY A 77 16.88 0.50 6.00
N LEU A 78 16.88 -0.45 6.96
CA LEU A 78 16.07 -0.38 8.18
C LEU A 78 16.59 0.62 9.24
N ARG A 79 17.84 1.10 9.12
CA ARG A 79 18.44 2.00 10.13
C ARG A 79 17.85 3.41 10.10
N GLY A 80 17.48 3.95 8.93
CA GLY A 80 16.82 5.26 8.82
C GLY A 80 15.38 5.26 9.34
N PHE A 81 14.71 4.10 9.31
CA PHE A 81 13.30 3.95 9.74
C PHE A 81 13.07 4.31 11.22
N GLN A 82 14.06 4.15 12.10
CA GLN A 82 13.91 4.45 13.53
C GLN A 82 14.35 5.87 13.92
N ALA A 83 15.24 6.50 13.17
CA ALA A 83 15.82 7.80 13.52
C ALA A 83 15.06 8.98 12.91
N ASP A 84 14.50 8.83 11.70
CA ASP A 84 13.95 9.95 10.93
C ASP A 84 12.42 10.11 11.03
N PHE A 85 11.70 9.11 11.55
CA PHE A 85 10.24 9.19 11.64
C PHE A 85 9.80 9.91 12.92
N THR A 86 9.43 11.18 12.78
CA THR A 86 8.62 11.89 13.77
C THR A 86 7.29 11.16 13.92
N ALA A 87 7.10 10.44 15.04
CA ALA A 87 5.89 9.65 15.36
C ALA A 87 4.66 10.52 15.68
N ASN A 88 4.52 11.65 14.99
CA ASN A 88 3.40 12.55 15.11
C ASN A 88 2.25 12.05 14.24
N LEU A 89 1.08 11.94 14.85
CA LEU A 89 -0.19 11.76 14.15
C LEU A 89 -0.68 13.11 13.66
N VAL A 90 -1.01 13.20 12.37
CA VAL A 90 -1.59 14.40 11.74
C VAL A 90 -2.90 14.05 11.05
N PRO A 91 -3.88 14.98 10.98
CA PRO A 91 -5.15 14.73 10.30
C PRO A 91 -4.92 14.27 8.85
N TRP A 92 -5.60 13.20 8.42
CA TRP A 92 -5.42 12.63 7.08
C TRP A 92 -6.71 12.05 6.46
N PRO A 93 -7.19 12.57 5.31
CA PRO A 93 -6.61 13.69 4.56
C PRO A 93 -6.72 14.99 5.33
N ALA A 94 -5.84 15.94 5.02
CA ALA A 94 -5.70 17.19 5.75
C ALA A 94 -7.04 17.96 5.78
N ASN A 95 -7.41 18.49 6.94
CA ASN A 95 -8.61 19.33 7.18
C ASN A 95 -9.97 18.70 6.82
N GLN A 96 -10.03 17.41 6.48
CA GLN A 96 -11.26 16.76 5.99
C GLN A 96 -11.64 15.51 6.79
N SER A 97 -10.71 14.97 7.57
CA SER A 97 -10.89 13.67 8.22
C SER A 97 -10.99 13.75 9.74
N ARG A 98 -11.63 12.73 10.30
CA ARG A 98 -11.58 12.40 11.74
C ARG A 98 -10.47 11.40 12.05
N THR A 99 -9.64 11.09 11.07
CA THR A 99 -8.59 10.08 11.13
C THR A 99 -7.23 10.75 11.11
N HIS A 100 -6.26 10.16 11.80
CA HIS A 100 -4.90 10.66 11.79
C HIS A 100 -3.96 9.59 11.25
N ALA A 101 -3.01 10.01 10.43
CA ALA A 101 -1.95 9.17 9.92
C ALA A 101 -0.59 9.71 10.35
N HIS A 102 0.43 8.88 10.23
CA HIS A 102 1.80 9.25 10.56
C HIS A 102 2.29 10.36 9.61
N LEU A 103 2.81 11.47 10.16
CA LEU A 103 3.31 12.62 9.39
C LEU A 103 4.27 12.22 8.26
N GLY A 104 5.35 11.50 8.57
CA GLY A 104 6.30 11.06 7.53
C GLY A 104 5.68 10.19 6.43
N PHE A 105 4.72 9.31 6.75
CA PHE A 105 4.05 8.49 5.73
C PHE A 105 3.15 9.34 4.84
N THR A 106 2.42 10.29 5.43
CA THR A 106 1.60 11.24 4.67
C THR A 106 2.45 12.16 3.79
N SER A 107 3.54 12.72 4.31
CA SER A 107 4.41 13.63 3.57
C SER A 107 5.09 12.95 2.37
N THR A 108 5.59 11.72 2.56
CA THR A 108 6.23 10.96 1.48
C THR A 108 5.22 10.45 0.46
N TYR A 109 4.01 10.06 0.86
CA TYR A 109 2.94 9.73 -0.08
C TYR A 109 2.51 10.96 -0.91
N SER A 110 2.27 12.10 -0.25
CA SER A 110 1.82 13.33 -0.91
C SER A 110 2.78 13.84 -1.99
N SER A 111 4.07 13.53 -1.89
CA SER A 111 5.09 13.94 -2.88
C SER A 111 4.91 13.27 -4.25
N ILE A 112 4.22 12.11 -4.31
CA ILE A 112 3.94 11.37 -5.55
C ILE A 112 2.44 11.22 -5.86
N ALA A 113 1.57 11.50 -4.88
CA ALA A 113 0.12 11.28 -4.98
C ALA A 113 -0.51 11.89 -6.25
N PRO A 114 -0.24 13.14 -6.67
CA PRO A 114 -0.86 13.70 -7.87
C PRO A 114 -0.58 12.88 -9.15
N SER A 115 0.66 12.41 -9.31
CA SER A 115 1.07 11.61 -10.47
C SER A 115 0.48 10.19 -10.41
N VAL A 116 0.50 9.57 -9.23
CA VAL A 116 -0.07 8.23 -9.02
C VAL A 116 -1.58 8.24 -9.25
N LEU A 117 -2.31 9.21 -8.67
CA LEU A 117 -3.76 9.34 -8.82
C LEU A 117 -4.16 9.65 -10.26
N LYS A 118 -3.38 10.45 -10.98
CA LYS A 118 -3.61 10.69 -12.42
C LYS A 118 -3.53 9.40 -13.23
N ILE A 119 -2.47 8.60 -13.03
CA ILE A 119 -2.30 7.32 -13.73
C ILE A 119 -3.39 6.33 -13.33
N LEU A 120 -3.66 6.20 -12.03
CA LEU A 120 -4.71 5.33 -11.51
C LEU A 120 -6.07 5.70 -12.08
N GLY A 121 -6.40 6.99 -12.17
CA GLY A 121 -7.64 7.48 -12.78
C GLY A 121 -7.78 7.09 -14.25
N LEU A 122 -6.72 7.24 -15.05
CA LEU A 122 -6.71 6.83 -16.46
C LEU A 122 -6.95 5.32 -16.62
N TYR A 123 -6.32 4.50 -15.79
CA TYR A 123 -6.52 3.05 -15.81
C TYR A 123 -7.90 2.67 -15.28
N ALA A 124 -8.38 3.31 -14.21
CA ALA A 124 -9.70 3.03 -13.65
C ALA A 124 -10.82 3.36 -14.64
N GLN A 125 -10.66 4.42 -15.44
CA GLN A 125 -11.58 4.77 -16.52
C GLN A 125 -11.56 3.73 -17.65
N SER A 126 -10.39 3.22 -18.01
CA SER A 126 -10.22 2.23 -19.08
C SER A 126 -10.63 0.82 -18.67
N PHE A 127 -10.56 0.52 -17.37
CA PHE A 127 -10.86 -0.78 -16.78
C PHE A 127 -11.85 -0.62 -15.59
N PRO A 128 -13.12 -0.27 -15.85
CA PRO A 128 -14.13 0.05 -14.83
C PRO A 128 -14.56 -1.16 -13.97
N ASP A 129 -14.26 -2.38 -14.42
CA ASP A 129 -14.61 -3.62 -13.72
C ASP A 129 -13.41 -4.33 -13.08
N TYR A 130 -12.24 -3.67 -13.02
CA TYR A 130 -11.02 -4.23 -12.44
C TYR A 130 -10.90 -3.84 -10.97
N ALA A 131 -10.42 -4.73 -10.11
CA ALA A 131 -10.13 -4.37 -8.73
C ALA A 131 -8.97 -3.36 -8.67
N ILE A 132 -9.02 -2.42 -7.72
CA ILE A 132 -7.90 -1.55 -7.39
C ILE A 132 -7.21 -2.14 -6.17
N VAL A 133 -5.99 -2.61 -6.34
CA VAL A 133 -5.23 -3.29 -5.28
C VAL A 133 -4.07 -2.41 -4.85
N LEU A 134 -4.10 -1.97 -3.59
CA LEU A 134 -2.99 -1.25 -2.98
C LEU A 134 -2.11 -2.24 -2.25
N VAL A 135 -0.81 -2.22 -2.55
CA VAL A 135 0.13 -3.17 -1.97
C VAL A 135 1.43 -2.50 -1.55
N GLY A 136 2.06 -3.02 -0.50
CA GLY A 136 3.39 -2.57 -0.12
C GLY A 136 4.03 -3.41 0.97
N HIS A 137 5.36 -3.36 1.01
CA HIS A 137 6.17 -3.98 2.05
C HIS A 137 6.85 -2.92 2.93
N SER A 138 7.01 -3.21 4.23
CA SER A 138 7.64 -2.31 5.19
C SER A 138 6.98 -0.92 5.15
N LEU A 139 7.75 0.16 5.01
CA LEU A 139 7.24 1.53 4.83
C LEU A 139 6.19 1.65 3.71
N GLY A 140 6.37 0.94 2.59
CA GLY A 140 5.43 0.98 1.48
C GLY A 140 4.04 0.45 1.84
N GLY A 141 3.95 -0.49 2.79
CA GLY A 141 2.66 -0.96 3.28
C GLY A 141 1.90 0.12 4.07
N ALA A 142 2.63 0.97 4.80
CA ALA A 142 2.01 2.10 5.50
C ALA A 142 1.57 3.20 4.53
N GLN A 143 2.35 3.47 3.49
CA GLN A 143 1.97 4.39 2.41
C GLN A 143 0.73 3.89 1.64
N ALA A 144 0.63 2.58 1.38
CA ALA A 144 -0.56 1.98 0.79
C ALA A 144 -1.82 2.19 1.66
N ALA A 145 -1.70 2.08 2.98
CA ALA A 145 -2.81 2.37 3.90
C ALA A 145 -3.18 3.87 3.94
N VAL A 146 -2.19 4.77 3.86
CA VAL A 146 -2.40 6.22 3.73
C VAL A 146 -3.17 6.54 2.45
N MET A 147 -2.76 5.96 1.32
CA MET A 147 -3.47 6.08 0.05
C MET A 147 -4.90 5.51 0.12
N ALA A 148 -5.10 4.38 0.80
CA ALA A 148 -6.44 3.80 0.94
C ALA A 148 -7.43 4.80 1.59
N VAL A 149 -6.98 5.52 2.61
CA VAL A 149 -7.80 6.59 3.24
C VAL A 149 -8.01 7.75 2.28
N ASP A 150 -6.98 8.18 1.56
CA ASP A 150 -7.08 9.23 0.54
C ASP A 150 -8.17 8.91 -0.49
N LEU A 151 -8.17 7.68 -1.01
CA LEU A 151 -9.20 7.20 -1.94
C LEU A 151 -10.59 7.13 -1.32
N ILE A 152 -10.73 6.76 -0.04
CA ILE A 152 -12.04 6.75 0.64
C ILE A 152 -12.70 8.13 0.63
N TYR A 153 -11.91 9.20 0.80
CA TYR A 153 -12.42 10.57 0.87
C TYR A 153 -12.58 11.21 -0.50
N HIS A 154 -11.65 10.98 -1.42
CA HIS A 154 -11.60 11.70 -2.71
C HIS A 154 -12.12 10.89 -3.90
N HIS A 155 -12.19 9.57 -3.79
CA HIS A 155 -12.63 8.65 -4.85
C HIS A 155 -13.61 7.59 -4.31
N PRO A 156 -14.74 8.00 -3.69
CA PRO A 156 -15.67 7.08 -3.06
C PRO A 156 -16.26 6.05 -4.04
N GLU A 157 -16.30 6.36 -5.34
CA GLU A 157 -16.73 5.45 -6.41
C GLU A 157 -15.85 4.21 -6.58
N TRP A 158 -14.60 4.23 -6.07
CA TRP A 158 -13.67 3.11 -6.16
C TRP A 158 -13.71 2.18 -4.93
N ILE A 159 -14.37 2.58 -3.84
CA ILE A 159 -14.32 1.85 -2.56
C ILE A 159 -14.79 0.40 -2.69
N SER A 160 -15.84 0.14 -3.47
CA SER A 160 -16.43 -1.20 -3.64
C SER A 160 -15.49 -2.21 -4.32
N ARG A 161 -14.45 -1.73 -5.00
CA ARG A 161 -13.45 -2.54 -5.71
C ARG A 161 -12.04 -2.32 -5.19
N LEU A 162 -11.89 -1.68 -4.02
CA LEU A 162 -10.61 -1.37 -3.40
C LEU A 162 -10.18 -2.48 -2.44
N GLU A 163 -8.93 -2.92 -2.57
CA GLU A 163 -8.30 -3.90 -1.69
C GLU A 163 -6.93 -3.39 -1.20
N LEU A 164 -6.51 -3.87 -0.03
CA LEU A 164 -5.28 -3.44 0.63
C LEU A 164 -4.49 -4.65 1.18
N TYR A 165 -3.27 -4.83 0.70
CA TYR A 165 -2.36 -5.89 1.16
C TYR A 165 -1.04 -5.32 1.64
N MET A 166 -0.70 -5.57 2.89
CA MET A 166 0.50 -5.01 3.50
C MET A 166 1.37 -6.11 4.06
N PHE A 167 2.68 -6.03 3.79
CA PHE A 167 3.67 -7.02 4.23
C PHE A 167 4.66 -6.37 5.19
N ASN A 168 4.66 -6.81 6.46
CA ASN A 168 5.41 -6.21 7.56
C ASN A 168 5.28 -4.68 7.68
N PRO A 169 4.08 -4.07 7.54
CA PRO A 169 3.97 -2.63 7.63
C PRO A 169 4.12 -2.16 9.09
N PRO A 170 4.70 -0.97 9.33
CA PRO A 170 4.48 -0.28 10.59
C PRO A 170 3.02 0.16 10.74
N ARG A 171 2.63 0.65 11.92
CA ARG A 171 1.30 1.21 12.19
C ARG A 171 1.15 2.53 11.42
N PRO A 172 0.20 2.63 10.47
CA PRO A 172 0.13 3.78 9.58
C PRO A 172 -0.54 5.02 10.21
N GLY A 173 -1.37 4.84 11.24
CA GLY A 173 -2.15 5.90 11.83
C GLY A 173 -2.89 5.49 13.10
N ASP A 174 -3.91 6.25 13.46
CA ASP A 174 -4.67 6.10 14.69
C ASP A 174 -5.75 5.01 14.62
N HIS A 175 -6.48 4.84 15.72
CA HIS A 175 -7.60 3.89 15.77
C HIS A 175 -8.74 4.28 14.83
N ALA A 176 -9.01 5.58 14.65
CA ALA A 176 -10.07 6.05 13.76
C ALA A 176 -9.78 5.69 12.30
N MET A 177 -8.52 5.80 11.86
CA MET A 177 -8.05 5.33 10.55
C MET A 177 -8.34 3.83 10.35
N ALA A 178 -7.99 3.01 11.34
CA ALA A 178 -8.22 1.57 11.29
C ALA A 178 -9.72 1.23 11.22
N GLN A 179 -10.54 1.92 11.99
CA GLN A 179 -12.00 1.73 11.97
C GLN A 179 -12.61 2.20 10.66
N LEU A 180 -12.15 3.31 10.09
CA LEU A 180 -12.66 3.81 8.81
C LEU A 180 -12.48 2.77 7.69
N ILE A 181 -11.28 2.21 7.55
CA ILE A 181 -10.99 1.19 6.51
C ILE A 181 -11.87 -0.05 6.72
N LEU A 182 -12.04 -0.50 7.97
CA LEU A 182 -12.91 -1.62 8.31
C LEU A 182 -14.39 -1.33 7.98
N GLN A 183 -14.90 -0.15 8.37
CA GLN A 183 -16.29 0.27 8.16
C GLN A 183 -16.64 0.45 6.68
N LYS A 184 -15.67 0.79 5.84
CA LYS A 184 -15.85 0.86 4.38
C LYS A 184 -15.87 -0.50 3.70
N GLY A 185 -15.69 -1.60 4.45
CA GLY A 185 -15.73 -2.95 3.91
C GLY A 185 -14.56 -3.30 3.00
N ILE A 186 -13.47 -2.53 3.06
CA ILE A 186 -12.27 -2.76 2.24
C ILE A 186 -11.61 -4.07 2.68
N LYS A 187 -11.34 -4.96 1.72
CA LYS A 187 -10.58 -6.19 1.94
C LYS A 187 -9.13 -5.81 2.29
N ALA A 188 -8.81 -5.80 3.58
CA ALA A 188 -7.51 -5.35 4.08
C ALA A 188 -6.79 -6.46 4.86
N TYR A 189 -5.61 -6.87 4.38
CA TYR A 189 -4.75 -7.85 5.05
C TYR A 189 -3.40 -7.26 5.42
N ARG A 190 -2.92 -7.65 6.60
CA ARG A 190 -1.59 -7.34 7.10
C ARG A 190 -0.86 -8.62 7.42
N VAL A 191 0.06 -9.01 6.54
CA VAL A 191 0.95 -10.15 6.77
C VAL A 191 2.13 -9.67 7.61
N ILE A 192 2.41 -10.35 8.72
CA ILE A 192 3.53 -10.03 9.60
C ILE A 192 4.45 -11.21 9.79
N ASN A 193 5.68 -10.93 10.21
CA ASN A 193 6.57 -11.86 10.89
C ASN A 193 6.76 -11.35 12.32
N HIS A 194 6.33 -12.09 13.35
CA HIS A 194 6.49 -11.65 14.75
C HIS A 194 7.94 -11.39 15.18
N LYS A 195 8.93 -11.90 14.44
CA LYS A 195 10.36 -11.58 14.69
C LYS A 195 10.77 -10.21 14.12
N ASP A 196 9.96 -9.62 13.26
CA ASP A 196 10.18 -8.29 12.67
C ASP A 196 9.60 -7.18 13.57
N LYS A 197 10.49 -6.34 14.11
CA LYS A 197 10.11 -5.22 14.99
C LYS A 197 9.47 -4.05 14.26
N VAL A 198 9.63 -3.92 12.93
CA VAL A 198 9.01 -2.84 12.13
C VAL A 198 7.50 -2.86 12.31
N SER A 199 6.91 -4.05 12.26
CA SER A 199 5.47 -4.26 12.46
C SER A 199 4.98 -3.92 13.86
N SER A 200 5.86 -3.60 14.80
CA SER A 200 5.50 -3.18 16.16
C SER A 200 5.64 -1.67 16.40
N MET A 201 6.00 -0.90 15.38
CA MET A 201 6.25 0.55 15.47
C MET A 201 5.26 1.36 14.62
N PRO A 202 4.92 2.61 15.02
CA PRO A 202 5.15 3.19 16.34
C PRO A 202 4.31 2.49 17.43
N PRO A 203 4.67 2.57 18.72
CA PRO A 203 3.97 1.86 19.81
C PRO A 203 2.49 2.23 19.94
N ARG A 204 1.63 1.28 20.31
CA ARG A 204 0.18 1.52 20.53
C ARG A 204 -0.10 2.59 21.59
N LYS A 205 0.74 2.68 22.62
CA LYS A 205 0.64 3.69 23.69
C LYS A 205 0.76 5.14 23.18
N SER A 206 1.25 5.33 21.95
CA SER A 206 1.35 6.63 21.28
C SER A 206 0.13 6.94 20.40
N GLY A 207 -0.99 6.21 20.56
CA GLY A 207 -2.23 6.43 19.81
C GLY A 207 -2.32 5.69 18.46
N TYR A 208 -1.28 4.94 18.09
CA TYR A 208 -1.22 4.21 16.81
C TYR A 208 -1.95 2.87 16.85
N SER A 209 -2.63 2.54 15.74
CA SER A 209 -3.33 1.27 15.55
C SER A 209 -2.87 0.56 14.27
N HIS A 210 -3.08 -0.76 14.25
CA HIS A 210 -2.95 -1.53 13.01
C HIS A 210 -4.19 -1.40 12.14
N VAL A 211 -3.97 -1.50 10.83
CA VAL A 211 -4.99 -1.62 9.80
C VAL A 211 -5.02 -3.06 9.28
N GLY A 212 -6.21 -3.55 8.92
CA GLY A 212 -6.42 -4.84 8.28
C GLY A 212 -6.34 -6.05 9.22
N LYS A 213 -6.78 -7.19 8.70
CA LYS A 213 -6.73 -8.49 9.37
C LYS A 213 -5.29 -9.01 9.39
N GLU A 214 -4.83 -9.38 10.58
CA GLU A 214 -3.49 -9.94 10.77
C GLU A 214 -3.41 -11.37 10.21
N VAL A 215 -2.35 -11.64 9.45
CA VAL A 215 -1.92 -12.96 9.01
C VAL A 215 -0.47 -13.12 9.41
N TRP A 216 -0.11 -14.24 10.00
CA TRP A 216 1.23 -14.53 10.51
C TRP A 216 1.69 -15.91 10.04
#